data_AF-A0A7X7PTA6-F1
#
_entry.id   AF-A0A7X7PTA6-F1
#
_cell.length_a   1.000
_cell.length_b   1.000
_cell.length_c   1.000
_cell.angle_alpha   90.00
_cell.angle_beta   90.00
_cell.angle_gamma   90.00
#
_symmetry.space_group_name_H-M   'P 1'
#
loop_
_entity.id
_entity.type
_entity.pdbx_description
1 polymer ?
#
loop_
_entity_poly.entity_id
_entity_poly.type
_entity_poly.pdbx_seq_one_letter_code
_entity_poly.pdbx_strand_id
1 'polypeptide(L)'
;LGALANKLVPVVANGPLAFRLQEYATELQTRRSDLDDVLARIGVDAREHTDDAMQALVAEADKMVQVCAESVRDAAIAASLQRIIHYKIAGYGIIASYAKALGRHEQAGHFAQLADRDKAIDAEISELAKATLNLEAARSIPIESAPMTTH
;
A
#
# COMPACT_ATOMS: atom_id res chain seq x y z
N LEU A 1 2.51 -7.69 -3.62
CA LEU A 1 1.47 -6.64 -3.43
C LEU A 1 0.29 -6.78 -4.39
N GLY A 2 0.47 -6.81 -5.72
CA GLY A 2 -0.67 -6.98 -6.66
C GLY A 2 -1.51 -8.26 -6.39
N ALA A 3 -0.84 -9.38 -6.10
CA ALA A 3 -1.52 -10.61 -5.69
C ALA A 3 -2.29 -10.46 -4.35
N LEU A 4 -1.76 -9.70 -3.40
CA LEU A 4 -2.45 -9.40 -2.15
C LEU A 4 -3.71 -8.57 -2.43
N ALA A 5 -3.60 -7.48 -3.21
CA ALA A 5 -4.75 -6.65 -3.55
C ALA A 5 -5.87 -7.47 -4.21
N ASN A 6 -5.54 -8.32 -5.20
CA ASN A 6 -6.53 -9.22 -5.83
C ASN A 6 -7.15 -10.23 -4.85
N LYS A 7 -6.39 -10.71 -3.86
CA LYS A 7 -6.91 -11.58 -2.79
C LYS A 7 -7.84 -10.83 -1.83
N LEU A 8 -7.58 -9.54 -1.59
CA LEU A 8 -8.33 -8.72 -0.64
C LEU A 8 -9.65 -8.19 -1.21
N VAL A 9 -9.71 -7.86 -2.51
CA VAL A 9 -10.94 -7.36 -3.18
C VAL A 9 -12.20 -8.16 -2.83
N PRO A 10 -12.24 -9.51 -2.89
CA PRO A 10 -13.46 -10.28 -2.63
C PRO A 10 -13.90 -10.31 -1.15
N VAL A 11 -13.04 -9.92 -0.21
CA VAL A 11 -13.35 -9.94 1.24
C VAL A 11 -13.64 -8.56 1.81
N VAL A 12 -13.59 -7.51 0.98
CA VAL A 12 -13.91 -6.12 1.34
C VAL A 12 -15.40 -5.89 1.14
N ALA A 13 -16.08 -5.41 2.18
CA ALA A 13 -17.52 -5.12 2.12
C ALA A 13 -17.79 -3.71 1.55
N ASN A 14 -16.90 -2.76 1.82
CA ASN A 14 -16.99 -1.38 1.39
C ASN A 14 -16.66 -1.26 -0.12
N GLY A 15 -17.69 -1.01 -0.94
CA GLY A 15 -17.56 -0.89 -2.39
C GLY A 15 -16.47 0.10 -2.86
N PRO A 16 -16.41 1.34 -2.33
CA PRO A 16 -15.33 2.28 -2.63
C PRO A 16 -13.93 1.74 -2.33
N LEU A 17 -13.73 1.06 -1.19
CA LEU A 17 -12.44 0.45 -0.84
C LEU A 17 -12.07 -0.68 -1.81
N ALA A 18 -13.02 -1.54 -2.16
CA ALA A 18 -12.81 -2.64 -3.11
C ALA A 18 -12.42 -2.12 -4.49
N PHE A 19 -13.12 -1.08 -4.97
CA PHE A 19 -12.78 -0.40 -6.21
C PHE A 19 -11.36 0.20 -6.14
N ARG A 20 -11.03 0.86 -5.02
CA ARG A 20 -9.73 1.50 -4.84
C ARG A 20 -8.58 0.48 -4.92
N LEU A 21 -8.73 -0.66 -4.25
CA LEU A 21 -7.81 -1.79 -4.30
C LEU A 21 -7.63 -2.35 -5.71
N GLN A 22 -8.73 -2.48 -6.46
CA GLN A 22 -8.68 -3.02 -7.81
C GLN A 22 -7.88 -2.13 -8.77
N GLU A 23 -8.11 -0.81 -8.79
CA GLU A 23 -7.29 0.03 -9.68
C GLU A 23 -5.84 0.11 -9.19
N TYR A 24 -5.60 0.05 -7.87
CA TYR A 24 -4.23 -0.01 -7.35
C TYR A 24 -3.50 -1.29 -7.78
N ALA A 25 -4.18 -2.44 -7.79
CA ALA A 25 -3.63 -3.69 -8.29
C ALA A 25 -3.23 -3.60 -9.77
N THR A 26 -4.09 -3.02 -10.60
CA THR A 26 -3.82 -2.77 -12.03
C THR A 26 -2.63 -1.83 -12.20
N GLU A 27 -2.59 -0.74 -11.45
CA GLU A 27 -1.49 0.23 -11.51
C GLU A 27 -0.15 -0.40 -11.10
N LEU A 28 -0.13 -1.25 -10.09
CA LEU A 28 1.08 -1.97 -9.68
C LEU A 28 1.60 -2.91 -10.76
N GLN A 29 0.73 -3.52 -11.58
CA GLN A 29 1.14 -4.35 -12.70
C GLN A 29 1.86 -3.51 -13.76
N THR A 30 1.30 -2.36 -14.13
CA THR A 30 1.94 -1.43 -15.06
C THR A 30 3.29 -0.95 -14.52
N ARG A 31 3.34 -0.47 -13.26
CA ARG A 31 4.58 -0.01 -12.64
C ARG A 31 5.65 -1.10 -12.56
N ARG A 32 5.25 -2.36 -12.37
CA ARG A 32 6.19 -3.50 -12.38
C ARG A 32 6.79 -3.68 -13.77
N SER A 33 5.97 -3.67 -14.82
CA SER A 33 6.43 -3.77 -16.20
C SER A 33 7.42 -2.65 -16.54
N ASP A 34 7.08 -1.40 -16.19
CA ASP A 34 7.94 -0.24 -16.43
C ASP A 34 9.30 -0.38 -15.74
N LEU A 35 9.30 -0.88 -14.49
CA LEU A 35 10.53 -1.09 -13.73
C LEU A 35 11.38 -2.23 -14.31
N ASP A 36 10.76 -3.34 -14.72
CA ASP A 36 11.45 -4.46 -15.36
C ASP A 36 12.14 -4.00 -16.66
N ASP A 37 11.48 -3.15 -17.46
CA ASP A 37 12.05 -2.55 -18.68
C ASP A 37 13.22 -1.59 -18.39
N VAL A 38 13.16 -0.83 -17.29
CA VAL A 38 14.27 0.03 -16.85
C VAL A 38 15.47 -0.81 -16.40
N LEU A 39 15.23 -1.85 -15.61
CA LEU A 39 16.29 -2.74 -15.07
C LEU A 39 16.97 -3.54 -16.19
N ALA A 40 16.18 -4.06 -17.15
CA ALA A 40 16.72 -4.77 -18.31
C ALA A 40 17.66 -3.89 -19.15
N ARG A 41 17.33 -2.60 -19.34
CA ARG A 41 18.16 -1.64 -20.08
C ARG A 41 19.51 -1.35 -19.42
N ILE A 42 19.62 -1.54 -18.11
CA ILE A 42 20.87 -1.35 -17.36
C ILE A 42 21.56 -2.67 -17.02
N GLY A 43 21.07 -3.80 -17.55
CA GLY A 43 21.65 -5.12 -17.35
C GLY A 43 21.50 -5.69 -15.94
N VAL A 44 20.49 -5.24 -15.19
CA VAL A 44 20.19 -5.72 -13.83
C VAL A 44 18.96 -6.62 -13.87
N ASP A 45 19.02 -7.80 -13.24
CA ASP A 45 17.85 -8.67 -13.07
C ASP A 45 17.12 -8.32 -11.77
N ALA A 46 15.86 -7.91 -11.88
CA ALA A 46 14.99 -7.57 -10.76
C ALA A 46 14.79 -8.71 -9.74
N ARG A 47 15.15 -9.95 -10.09
CA ARG A 47 15.01 -11.14 -9.24
C ARG A 47 16.23 -11.40 -8.35
N GLU A 48 17.32 -10.67 -8.55
CA GLU A 48 18.55 -10.82 -7.76
C GLU A 48 18.39 -10.34 -6.32
N HIS A 49 17.39 -9.50 -6.04
CA HIS A 49 17.12 -9.00 -4.71
C HIS A 49 15.66 -9.19 -4.29
N THR A 50 15.48 -9.69 -3.07
CA THR A 50 14.17 -9.81 -2.43
C THR A 50 14.04 -8.71 -1.38
N ASP A 51 12.91 -8.00 -1.40
CA ASP A 51 12.57 -7.00 -0.39
C ASP A 51 11.85 -7.68 0.78
N ASP A 52 12.62 -8.12 1.77
CA ASP A 52 12.11 -8.83 2.96
C ASP A 52 11.14 -7.97 3.77
N ALA A 53 11.35 -6.65 3.81
CA ALA A 53 10.47 -5.73 4.53
C ALA A 53 9.09 -5.64 3.85
N MET A 54 9.06 -5.51 2.53
CA MET A 54 7.82 -5.56 1.76
C MET A 54 7.11 -6.91 1.92
N GLN A 55 7.85 -8.03 1.92
CA GLN A 55 7.27 -9.35 2.16
C GLN A 55 6.62 -9.44 3.56
N ALA A 56 7.31 -8.96 4.59
CA ALA A 56 6.79 -8.93 5.95
C ALA A 56 5.52 -8.07 6.05
N LEU A 57 5.50 -6.88 5.43
CA LEU A 57 4.31 -6.01 5.40
C LEU A 57 3.11 -6.68 4.68
N VAL A 58 3.37 -7.35 3.56
CA VAL A 58 2.33 -8.09 2.81
C VAL A 58 1.80 -9.28 3.62
N ALA A 59 2.68 -10.02 4.29
CA ALA A 59 2.30 -11.15 5.13
C ALA A 59 1.48 -10.70 6.35
N GLU A 60 1.87 -9.59 6.98
CA GLU A 60 1.12 -9.03 8.11
C GLU A 60 -0.26 -8.53 7.68
N ALA A 61 -0.36 -7.89 6.51
CA ALA A 61 -1.65 -7.48 5.96
C ALA A 61 -2.57 -8.69 5.71
N ASP A 62 -2.05 -9.77 5.14
CA ASP A 62 -2.82 -11.00 4.91
C ASP A 62 -3.29 -11.65 6.21
N LYS A 63 -2.39 -11.71 7.21
CA LYS A 63 -2.70 -12.24 8.54
C LYS A 63 -3.76 -11.40 9.25
N MET A 64 -3.65 -10.07 9.19
CA MET A 64 -4.58 -9.14 9.82
C MET A 64 -6.02 -9.39 9.35
N VAL A 65 -6.20 -9.58 8.04
CA VAL A 65 -7.52 -9.88 7.44
C VAL A 65 -8.13 -11.19 7.96
N GLN A 66 -7.29 -12.19 8.26
CA GLN A 66 -7.74 -13.50 8.76
C GLN A 66 -8.14 -13.46 10.24
N VAL A 67 -7.50 -12.60 11.05
CA VAL A 67 -7.75 -12.55 12.50
C VAL A 67 -8.78 -11.51 12.91
N CYS A 68 -8.99 -10.47 12.08
CA CYS A 68 -9.93 -9.40 12.40
C CYS A 68 -11.40 -9.85 12.25
N ALA A 69 -12.26 -9.33 13.13
CA ALA A 69 -13.70 -9.49 12.96
C ALA A 69 -14.17 -8.82 11.66
N GLU A 70 -15.19 -9.38 11.02
CA GLU A 70 -15.72 -8.85 9.76
C GLU A 70 -16.11 -7.38 9.86
N SER A 71 -16.65 -6.96 11.02
CA SER A 71 -17.07 -5.59 11.28
C SER A 71 -15.96 -4.55 11.33
N VAL A 72 -14.70 -4.96 11.50
CA VAL A 72 -13.52 -4.07 11.52
C VAL A 72 -12.55 -4.34 10.36
N ARG A 73 -12.87 -5.31 9.49
CA ARG A 73 -11.96 -5.82 8.45
C ARG A 73 -11.57 -4.75 7.45
N ASP A 74 -12.52 -3.95 6.96
CA ASP A 74 -12.24 -2.95 5.94
C ASP A 74 -11.33 -1.83 6.47
N ALA A 75 -11.53 -1.42 7.73
CA ALA A 75 -10.63 -0.48 8.40
C ALA A 75 -9.21 -1.07 8.57
N ALA A 76 -9.11 -2.35 8.93
CA ALA A 76 -7.83 -3.05 9.06
C ALA A 76 -7.10 -3.21 7.71
N ILE A 77 -7.85 -3.49 6.63
CA ILE A 77 -7.33 -3.55 5.25
C ILE A 77 -6.81 -2.19 4.82
N ALA A 78 -7.58 -1.12 5.03
CA ALA A 78 -7.16 0.24 4.71
C ALA A 78 -5.86 0.60 5.45
N ALA A 79 -5.80 0.37 6.77
CA ALA A 79 -4.61 0.63 7.57
C ALA A 79 -3.38 -0.16 7.09
N SER A 80 -3.56 -1.44 6.74
CA SER A 80 -2.49 -2.29 6.22
C SER A 80 -1.98 -1.80 4.87
N LEU A 81 -2.88 -1.36 3.99
CA LEU A 81 -2.54 -0.79 2.69
C LEU A 81 -1.75 0.52 2.84
N GLN A 82 -2.16 1.41 3.75
CA GLN A 82 -1.44 2.67 4.00
C GLN A 82 0.00 2.43 4.48
N ARG A 83 0.23 1.44 5.35
CA ARG A 83 1.59 1.07 5.81
C ARG A 83 2.49 0.65 4.64
N ILE A 84 1.96 -0.15 3.72
CA ILE A 84 2.68 -0.58 2.52
C ILE A 84 2.96 0.62 1.60
N ILE A 85 1.98 1.50 1.43
CA ILE A 85 2.11 2.72 0.63
C ILE A 85 3.19 3.64 1.20
N HIS A 86 3.21 3.86 2.52
CA HIS A 86 4.23 4.70 3.18
C HIS A 86 5.63 4.14 3.00
N TYR A 87 5.81 2.82 3.07
CA TYR A 87 7.09 2.18 2.76
C TYR A 87 7.54 2.48 1.32
N LYS A 88 6.62 2.38 0.34
CA LYS A 88 6.91 2.72 -1.06
C LYS A 88 7.23 4.20 -1.26
N ILE A 89 6.49 5.11 -0.63
CA ILE A 89 6.75 6.55 -0.69
C ILE A 89 8.16 6.86 -0.17
N ALA A 90 8.56 6.25 0.95
CA ALA A 90 9.90 6.40 1.50
C ALA A 90 10.97 5.87 0.53
N GLY A 91 10.76 4.67 -0.03
CA GLY A 91 11.66 4.06 -1.02
C GLY A 91 11.82 4.90 -2.29
N TYR A 92 10.73 5.32 -2.91
CA TYR A 92 10.78 6.17 -4.10
C TYR A 92 11.39 7.54 -3.81
N GLY A 93 11.11 8.12 -2.64
CA GLY A 93 11.69 9.40 -2.22
C GLY A 93 13.22 9.36 -2.15
N ILE A 94 13.79 8.32 -1.52
CA ILE A 94 15.25 8.20 -1.44
C ILE A 94 15.88 7.90 -2.80
N ILE A 95 15.26 7.06 -3.64
CA ILE A 95 15.74 6.77 -5.00
C ILE A 95 15.74 8.04 -5.85
N ALA A 96 14.67 8.83 -5.83
CA ALA A 96 14.57 10.08 -6.59
C ALA A 96 15.63 11.11 -6.15
N SER A 97 15.83 11.26 -4.84
CA SER A 97 16.87 12.13 -4.27
C SER A 97 18.27 11.70 -4.69
N TYR A 98 18.56 10.39 -4.63
CA TYR A 98 19.85 9.84 -5.03
C TYR A 98 20.10 9.98 -6.54
N ALA A 99 19.11 9.72 -7.38
CA ALA A 99 19.20 9.93 -8.83
C ALA A 99 19.51 11.40 -9.15
N LYS A 100 18.89 12.36 -8.43
CA LYS A 100 19.18 13.79 -8.58
C LYS A 100 20.63 14.13 -8.22
N ALA A 101 21.16 13.55 -7.15
CA ALA A 101 22.56 13.73 -6.74
C ALA A 101 23.56 13.22 -7.80
N LEU A 102 23.17 12.19 -8.56
CA LEU A 102 23.95 11.64 -9.68
C LEU A 102 23.75 12.38 -11.02
N GLY A 103 22.98 13.47 -11.06
CA GLY A 103 22.65 14.19 -12.30
C GLY A 103 21.64 13.46 -13.21
N ARG A 104 21.00 12.39 -12.72
CA ARG A 104 20.04 11.55 -13.45
C ARG A 104 18.62 12.12 -13.32
N HIS A 105 18.40 13.30 -13.88
CA HIS A 105 17.18 14.09 -13.67
C HIS A 105 15.89 13.44 -14.18
N GLU A 106 15.95 12.73 -15.30
CA GLU A 106 14.79 12.01 -15.86
C GLU A 106 14.32 10.91 -14.88
N GLN A 107 15.26 10.09 -14.40
CA GLN A 107 14.97 9.02 -13.43
C GLN A 107 14.48 9.60 -12.11
N ALA A 108 15.08 10.70 -11.64
CA ALA A 108 14.63 11.40 -10.45
C ALA A 108 13.17 11.86 -10.58
N GLY A 109 12.81 12.43 -11.72
CA GLY A 109 11.43 12.84 -12.03
C GLY A 109 10.47 11.65 -12.07
N HIS A 110 10.87 10.54 -12.70
CA HIS A 110 10.06 9.32 -12.76
C HIS A 110 9.75 8.75 -11.37
N PHE A 111 10.76 8.57 -10.51
CA PHE A 111 10.53 8.05 -9.15
C PHE A 111 9.77 9.04 -8.25
N ALA A 112 9.97 10.35 -8.42
CA ALA A 112 9.17 11.35 -7.72
C ALA A 112 7.67 11.25 -8.10
N GLN A 113 7.36 11.07 -9.39
CA GLN A 113 5.98 10.86 -9.83
C GLN A 113 5.36 9.59 -9.24
N LEU A 114 6.12 8.50 -9.11
CA LEU A 114 5.63 7.29 -8.43
C LEU A 114 5.31 7.52 -6.96
N ALA A 115 6.16 8.29 -6.26
CA ALA A 115 5.90 8.68 -4.87
C ALA A 115 4.64 9.57 -4.76
N ASP A 116 4.45 10.52 -5.66
CA ASP A 116 3.29 11.42 -5.63
C ASP A 116 1.98 10.71 -5.96
N ARG A 117 2.00 9.74 -6.89
CA ARG A 117 0.86 8.86 -7.14
C ARG A 117 0.48 8.04 -5.89
N ASP A 118 1.48 7.47 -5.21
CA ASP A 118 1.24 6.73 -3.97
C ASP A 118 0.73 7.63 -2.83
N LYS A 119 1.19 8.88 -2.72
CA LYS A 119 0.63 9.87 -1.78
C LYS A 119 -0.83 10.20 -2.07
N ALA A 120 -1.21 10.33 -3.33
CA ALA A 120 -2.60 10.60 -3.71
C ALA A 120 -3.51 9.45 -3.27
N ILE A 121 -3.08 8.20 -3.49
CA ILE A 121 -3.82 7.00 -3.06
C ILE A 121 -3.92 6.93 -1.53
N ASP A 122 -2.85 7.23 -0.80
CA ASP A 122 -2.87 7.30 0.66
C ASP A 122 -3.87 8.34 1.19
N ALA A 123 -3.95 9.50 0.53
CA ALA A 123 -4.91 10.54 0.87
C ALA A 123 -6.36 10.08 0.60
N GLU A 124 -6.63 9.44 -0.54
CA GLU A 124 -7.95 8.87 -0.85
C GLU A 124 -8.38 7.83 0.20
N ILE A 125 -7.48 6.92 0.58
CA ILE A 125 -7.74 5.91 1.61
C ILE A 125 -7.98 6.57 2.97
N SER A 126 -7.20 7.60 3.32
CA SER A 126 -7.37 8.35 4.56
C SER A 126 -8.74 9.00 4.66
N GLU A 127 -9.22 9.61 3.57
CA GLU A 127 -10.55 10.21 3.54
C GLU A 127 -11.65 9.16 3.62
N LEU A 128 -11.50 8.03 2.92
CA LEU A 128 -12.44 6.91 3.04
C LEU A 128 -12.48 6.35 4.47
N ALA A 129 -11.32 6.21 5.11
CA ALA A 129 -11.22 5.72 6.48
C ALA A 129 -11.97 6.63 7.47
N LYS A 130 -11.78 7.95 7.36
CA LYS A 130 -12.47 8.94 8.21
C LYS A 130 -13.97 8.99 7.94
N ALA A 131 -14.37 8.94 6.67
CA ALA A 131 -15.76 9.14 6.27
C ALA A 131 -16.65 7.93 6.56
N THR A 132 -16.11 6.71 6.42
CA THR A 132 -16.93 5.48 6.52
C THR A 132 -16.28 4.40 7.38
N LEU A 133 -15.06 3.95 7.04
CA LEU A 133 -14.53 2.69 7.57
C LEU A 133 -14.34 2.71 9.09
N ASN A 134 -13.78 3.80 9.62
CA ASN A 134 -13.55 3.93 11.07
C ASN A 134 -14.87 4.06 11.84
N LEU A 135 -15.88 4.70 11.25
CA LEU A 135 -17.21 4.83 11.88
C LEU A 135 -17.95 3.49 11.90
N GLU A 136 -17.86 2.72 10.81
CA GLU A 136 -18.40 1.36 10.73
C GLU A 136 -17.73 0.44 11.74
N ALA A 137 -16.39 0.48 11.82
CA ALA A 137 -15.63 -0.28 12.80
C ALA A 137 -15.99 0.10 14.24
N ALA A 138 -16.06 1.40 14.56
CA ALA A 138 -16.35 1.89 15.91
C ALA A 138 -17.75 1.46 16.42
N ARG A 139 -18.75 1.39 15.54
CA ARG A 139 -20.11 0.93 15.90
C ARG A 139 -20.16 -0.53 16.34
N SER A 140 -19.17 -1.32 15.95
CA SER A 140 -19.11 -2.76 16.25
C SER A 140 -18.36 -3.10 17.54
N ILE A 141 -17.72 -2.12 18.18
CA ILE A 141 -17.03 -2.28 19.46
C ILE A 141 -17.92 -1.65 20.55
N PRO A 142 -18.42 -2.42 21.54
CA PRO A 142 -19.06 -1.83 22.71
C PRO A 142 -18.07 -0.88 23.39
N ILE A 143 -18.48 0.38 23.60
CA ILE A 143 -17.63 1.48 24.11
C ILE A 143 -16.99 1.16 25.49
N GLU A 144 -17.41 0.08 26.16
CA GLU A 144 -17.07 -0.23 27.54
C GLU A 144 -15.93 -1.27 27.73
N SER A 145 -15.33 -1.83 26.68
CA SER A 145 -14.40 -2.99 26.83
C SER A 145 -12.95 -2.81 26.36
N ALA A 146 -12.45 -1.60 26.10
CA ALA A 146 -11.05 -1.42 25.70
C ALA A 146 -10.19 -0.92 26.88
N PRO A 147 -9.36 -1.77 27.54
CA PRO A 147 -8.29 -1.26 28.37
C PRO A 147 -7.27 -0.58 27.46
N MET A 148 -7.02 0.72 27.68
CA MET A 148 -5.84 1.37 27.12
C MET A 148 -4.59 0.69 27.69
N THR A 149 -4.01 -0.25 26.97
CA THR A 149 -2.62 -0.65 27.17
C THR A 149 -1.77 0.09 26.15
N THR A 150 -1.17 1.18 26.60
CA THR A 150 -0.05 1.85 25.95
C THR A 150 1.16 0.91 25.95
N HIS A 151 1.71 0.61 24.77
CA HIS A 151 3.07 0.09 24.60
C HIS A 151 4.01 1.22 24.21
#